data_AF-A0A2S8ZEJ4-F1
#
_entry.id   AF-A0A2S8ZEJ4-F1
#
_cell.length_a   1.000
_cell.length_b   1.000
_cell.length_c   1.000
_cell.angle_alpha   90.00
_cell.angle_beta   90.00
_cell.angle_gamma   90.00
#
_symmetry.space_group_name_H-M   'P 1'
#
loop_
_entity.id
_entity.type
_entity.pdbx_description
1 polymer ?
#
loop_
_entity_poly.entity_id
_entity_poly.type
_entity_poly.pdbx_seq_one_letter_code
_entity_poly.pdbx_strand_id
1 'polypeptide(L)'
;MREKIITRTNIQTHITLEDLYSYSVNLAVGLTQGNDFYLKIVYLDVKPEDLKQLDDLFKQTKELKIQCEFFEKEGYSIEYIVAEKS
;
A
#
# COMPACT_ATOMS: atom_id res chain seq x y z
N MET A 1 18.16 6.27 -12.53
CA MET A 1 17.32 6.07 -11.32
C MET A 1 16.72 7.40 -10.96
N ARG A 2 15.39 7.55 -10.89
CA ARG A 2 14.75 8.78 -10.41
C ARG A 2 14.79 8.78 -8.88
N GLU A 3 15.37 9.80 -8.26
CA GLU A 3 15.43 9.86 -6.79
C GLU A 3 14.03 10.16 -6.23
N LYS A 4 13.70 9.54 -5.09
CA LYS A 4 12.40 9.68 -4.43
C LYS A 4 12.55 10.65 -3.26
N ILE A 5 11.70 11.67 -3.20
CA ILE A 5 11.60 12.56 -2.04
C ILE A 5 10.58 11.91 -1.10
N ILE A 6 11.06 10.98 -0.28
CA ILE A 6 10.19 10.30 0.68
C ILE A 6 9.94 11.26 1.85
N THR A 7 8.69 11.65 2.04
CA THR A 7 8.29 12.66 3.04
C THR A 7 8.02 12.02 4.39
N ARG A 8 7.52 10.77 4.42
CA ARG A 8 7.34 9.97 5.64
C ARG A 8 7.73 8.51 5.39
N THR A 9 8.54 7.95 6.29
CA THR A 9 9.04 6.57 6.21
C THR A 9 8.69 5.79 7.47
N ASN A 10 8.61 4.46 7.33
CA ASN A 10 8.52 3.51 8.44
C ASN A 10 7.31 3.73 9.36
N ILE A 11 6.17 4.08 8.76
CA ILE A 11 4.91 4.21 9.49
C ILE A 11 4.35 2.81 9.69
N GLN A 12 4.51 2.29 10.91
CA GLN A 12 3.91 1.01 11.27
C GLN A 12 2.42 1.19 11.51
N THR A 13 1.61 0.48 10.75
CA THR A 13 0.15 0.56 10.80
C THR A 13 -0.48 -0.74 10.31
N HIS A 14 -1.81 -0.82 10.35
CA HIS A 14 -2.57 -1.88 9.70
C HIS A 14 -3.24 -1.34 8.44
N ILE A 15 -3.36 -2.20 7.44
CA ILE A 15 -4.21 -1.98 6.28
C ILE A 15 -5.23 -3.10 6.18
N THR A 16 -6.40 -2.79 5.64
CA THR A 16 -7.41 -3.78 5.27
C THR A 16 -7.67 -3.69 3.78
N LEU A 17 -7.58 -4.81 3.08
CA LEU A 17 -7.86 -4.93 1.66
C LEU A 17 -9.22 -5.60 1.45
N GLU A 18 -10.03 -5.05 0.54
CA GLU A 18 -11.35 -5.58 0.17
C GLU A 18 -12.30 -5.80 1.36
N ASP A 19 -12.12 -5.05 2.45
CA ASP A 19 -12.84 -5.23 3.74
C ASP A 19 -12.67 -6.64 4.38
N LEU A 20 -11.77 -7.48 3.86
CA LEU A 20 -11.64 -8.89 4.24
C LEU A 20 -10.26 -9.23 4.81
N TYR A 21 -9.21 -8.60 4.29
CA TYR A 21 -7.84 -9.05 4.52
C TYR A 21 -7.02 -7.97 5.22
N SER A 22 -6.78 -8.18 6.52
CA SER A 22 -6.02 -7.24 7.34
C SER A 22 -4.57 -7.66 7.50
N TYR A 23 -3.67 -6.70 7.29
CA TYR A 23 -2.23 -6.92 7.38
C TYR A 23 -1.55 -5.84 8.20
N SER A 24 -0.57 -6.26 9.01
CA SER A 24 0.42 -5.36 9.60
C SER A 24 1.40 -4.93 8.53
N VAL A 25 1.64 -3.63 8.39
CA VAL A 25 2.51 -3.09 7.34
C VAL A 25 3.38 -1.94 7.86
N ASN A 26 4.52 -1.75 7.20
CA ASN A 26 5.28 -0.51 7.23
C ASN A 26 5.00 0.28 5.95
N LEU A 27 4.42 1.48 6.11
CA LEU A 27 4.15 2.40 5.02
C LEU A 27 5.28 3.41 4.83
N ALA A 28 5.50 3.78 3.57
CA ALA A 28 6.21 5.00 3.22
C ALA A 28 5.39 5.78 2.20
N VAL A 29 5.22 7.08 2.44
CA VAL A 29 4.46 7.99 1.59
C VAL A 29 5.35 9.18 1.24
N GLY A 30 5.30 9.61 -0.02
CA GLY A 30 6.03 10.78 -0.46
C GLY A 30 5.76 11.12 -1.92
N LEU A 31 6.69 11.86 -2.51
CA LEU A 31 6.64 12.25 -3.91
C LEU A 31 7.91 11.80 -4.62
N THR A 32 7.80 11.47 -5.90
CA THR A 32 8.99 11.30 -6.75
C THR A 32 9.46 12.66 -7.28
N GLN A 33 10.68 12.74 -7.82
CA GLN A 33 11.18 13.96 -8.48
C GLN A 33 10.27 14.49 -9.61
N GLY A 34 9.34 13.70 -10.14
CA GLY A 34 8.34 14.12 -11.12
C GLY A 34 7.06 14.70 -10.53
N ASN A 35 6.99 14.90 -9.21
CA ASN A 35 5.76 15.17 -8.45
C ASN A 35 4.72 14.04 -8.49
N ASP A 36 5.11 12.84 -8.92
CA ASP A 36 4.22 11.68 -8.84
C ASP A 36 4.11 11.20 -7.40
N PHE A 37 2.89 10.86 -6.97
CA PHE A 37 2.64 10.28 -5.66
C PHE A 37 3.35 8.92 -5.52
N TYR A 38 4.03 8.73 -4.40
CA TYR A 38 4.74 7.49 -4.07
C TYR A 38 4.16 6.86 -2.81
N LEU A 39 3.69 5.63 -2.94
CA LEU A 39 3.28 4.77 -1.82
C LEU A 39 4.10 3.49 -1.84
N LYS A 40 4.68 3.14 -0.70
CA LYS A 40 5.30 1.84 -0.46
C LYS A 40 4.57 1.16 0.68
N ILE A 41 4.18 -0.08 0.46
CA ILE A 41 3.58 -0.95 1.48
C ILE A 41 4.53 -2.12 1.67
N VAL A 42 5.02 -2.30 2.89
CA VAL A 42 5.86 -3.44 3.27
C VAL A 42 5.08 -4.28 4.27
N TYR A 43 4.63 -5.45 3.84
CA TYR A 43 3.90 -6.38 4.69
C TYR A 43 4.83 -7.02 5.72
N LEU A 44 4.36 -7.09 6.96
CA LEU A 44 5.08 -7.67 8.10
C LEU A 44 4.47 -9.03 8.45
N ASP A 45 5.30 -9.94 8.96
CA ASP A 45 4.88 -11.25 9.48
C ASP A 45 4.03 -12.10 8.51
N VAL A 46 4.33 -11.99 7.21
CA VAL A 46 3.57 -12.63 6.13
C VAL A 46 3.81 -14.13 6.08
N LYS A 47 2.74 -14.92 6.08
CA LYS A 47 2.82 -16.37 5.88
C LYS A 47 2.76 -16.74 4.39
N PRO A 48 3.18 -17.95 4.00
CA PRO A 48 3.07 -18.40 2.61
C PRO A 48 1.65 -18.35 2.04
N GLU A 49 0.63 -18.59 2.87
CA GLU A 49 -0.79 -18.48 2.50
C GLU A 49 -1.20 -17.05 2.14
N ASP A 50 -0.70 -16.07 2.90
CA ASP A 50 -0.93 -14.65 2.64
C ASP A 50 -0.30 -14.20 1.33
N LEU A 51 0.90 -14.70 1.01
CA LEU A 51 1.57 -14.39 -0.26
C LEU A 51 0.74 -14.83 -1.46
N LYS A 52 0.18 -16.04 -1.41
CA LYS A 52 -0.68 -16.56 -2.47
C LYS A 52 -1.94 -15.69 -2.62
N GLN A 53 -2.54 -15.32 -1.50
CA GLN A 53 -3.73 -14.48 -1.49
C GLN A 53 -3.46 -13.08 -2.04
N LEU A 54 -2.36 -12.44 -1.65
CA LEU A 54 -1.92 -11.14 -2.20
C LEU A 54 -1.67 -11.25 -3.70
N ASP A 55 -0.97 -12.29 -4.16
CA ASP A 55 -0.74 -12.52 -5.59
C ASP A 55 -2.06 -12.71 -6.35
N ASP A 56 -3.03 -13.43 -5.79
CA ASP A 56 -4.35 -13.61 -6.38
C ASP A 56 -5.17 -12.31 -6.39
N LEU A 57 -5.08 -11.46 -5.35
CA LEU A 57 -5.70 -10.13 -5.33
C LEU A 57 -5.12 -9.22 -6.42
N PHE A 58 -3.80 -9.13 -6.51
CA PHE A 58 -3.12 -8.25 -7.46
C PHE A 58 -3.21 -8.74 -8.92
N LYS A 59 -3.52 -10.02 -9.16
CA LYS A 59 -3.81 -10.54 -10.51
C LYS A 59 -5.16 -10.11 -11.07
N GLN A 60 -6.12 -9.70 -10.23
CA GLN A 60 -7.49 -9.45 -10.70
C GLN A 60 -7.62 -8.17 -11.56
N THR A 61 -6.56 -7.39 -11.78
CA THR A 61 -6.56 -6.18 -12.65
C THR A 61 -7.75 -5.27 -12.37
N LYS A 62 -8.10 -5.11 -11.09
CA LYS A 62 -9.13 -4.20 -10.60
C LYS A 62 -8.52 -3.33 -9.52
N GLU A 63 -9.12 -2.17 -9.33
CA GLU A 63 -8.91 -1.34 -8.16
C GLU A 63 -9.20 -2.17 -6.91
N LEU A 64 -8.20 -2.33 -6.04
CA LEU A 64 -8.35 -2.98 -4.75
C LEU A 64 -8.67 -1.92 -3.71
N LYS A 65 -9.78 -2.08 -3.00
CA LYS A 65 -10.14 -1.22 -1.88
C LYS A 65 -9.10 -1.36 -0.79
N ILE A 66 -8.58 -0.24 -0.30
CA ILE A 66 -7.64 -0.19 0.82
C ILE A 66 -8.19 0.73 1.91
N GLN A 67 -8.12 0.26 3.14
CA GLN A 67 -8.38 1.06 4.32
C GLN A 67 -7.11 1.13 5.15
N CYS A 68 -6.79 2.32 5.64
CA CYS A 68 -5.66 2.51 6.52
C CYS A 68 -5.95 3.65 7.49
N GLU A 69 -5.83 3.37 8.79
CA GLU A 69 -6.04 4.38 9.84
C GLU A 69 -5.11 5.59 9.67
N PHE A 70 -3.89 5.36 9.16
CA PHE A 70 -2.95 6.44 8.88
C PHE A 70 -3.45 7.38 7.77
N PHE A 71 -4.11 6.86 6.73
CA PHE A 71 -4.63 7.68 5.64
C PHE A 71 -5.75 8.59 6.14
N GLU A 72 -6.67 8.05 6.94
CA GLU A 72 -7.76 8.81 7.53
C GLU A 72 -7.24 9.90 8.48
N LYS A 73 -6.31 9.56 9.38
CA LYS A 73 -5.75 10.48 10.37
C LYS A 73 -5.02 11.68 9.75
N GLU A 74 -4.32 11.45 8.65
CA GLU A 74 -3.52 12.48 7.98
C GLU A 74 -4.26 13.14 6.79
N GLY A 75 -5.51 12.75 6.54
CA GLY A 75 -6.33 13.32 5.48
C GLY A 75 -5.92 12.92 4.07
N TYR A 76 -5.29 11.75 3.89
CA TYR A 76 -5.04 11.18 2.57
C TYR A 76 -6.31 10.53 2.02
N SER A 77 -6.81 11.00 0.88
CA SER A 77 -7.95 10.40 0.16
C SER A 77 -7.53 9.20 -0.70
N ILE A 78 -6.88 8.21 -0.08
CA ILE A 78 -6.44 6.97 -0.75
C ILE A 78 -7.41 5.86 -0.38
N GLU A 79 -8.32 5.54 -1.28
CA GLU A 79 -9.36 4.53 -1.06
C GLU A 79 -9.11 3.24 -1.85
N TYR A 80 -8.30 3.33 -2.92
CA TYR A 80 -8.02 2.22 -3.83
C TYR A 80 -6.54 2.17 -4.23
N ILE A 81 -6.04 0.97 -4.48
CA ILE A 81 -4.72 0.72 -5.07
C ILE A 81 -4.85 -0.19 -6.28
N VAL A 82 -4.02 0.05 -7.29
CA VAL A 82 -3.92 -0.81 -8.48
C VAL A 82 -2.49 -1.32 -8.57
N ALA A 83 -2.32 -2.62 -8.73
CA ALA A 83 -1.04 -3.20 -9.11
C ALA A 83 -1.08 -3.53 -10.60
N GLU A 84 -0.35 -2.76 -11.40
CA GLU A 84 -0.15 -3.06 -12.81
C GLU A 84 1.16 -3.84 -12.98
N LYS A 85 1.11 -4.94 -13.75
CA LYS A 85 2.34 -5.60 -14.20
C LYS A 85 2.96 -4.75 -15.29
N SER A 86 4.11 -4.14 -15.01
CA SER A 86 4.96 -3.48 -16.00
C SER A 86 5.78 -4.48 -16.81
#